data_AF-A0A2A4WUW1-F1
#
_entry.id   AF-A0A2A4WUW1-F1
#
_cell.length_a   1.000
_cell.length_b   1.000
_cell.length_c   1.000
_cell.angle_alpha   90.00
_cell.angle_beta   90.00
_cell.angle_gamma   90.00
#
_symmetry.space_group_name_H-M   'P 1'
#
loop_
_entity.id
_entity.type
_entity.pdbx_description
1 polymer ?
#
loop_
_entity_poly.entity_id
_entity_poly.type
_entity_poly.pdbx_seq_one_letter_code
_entity_poly.pdbx_strand_id
1 'polypeptide(L)'
;MEIEKKYWASFFLMMSCLFIMNVDAKAVQVVEPMQQLSDQEYLQEFIGLCNQNHFGFHASTNAASLFEYISLGKELGTTSKTDYEFFRLLTNRLKALDAEVIMAPVLEMFVLQIPQSISRHTMSLKSWNNHVEEMKTDLESRMMNHFDGIVTQIQVAGRLGVAQKLAGQIGTIVESYFPDPFSESFDGYWVHRLRSQVKALLEFSMQRLMWEPSAYQGIWNSVNKIAFGFYNLCNEQVVCHSDDLDDLLWSLTYRFKYFLRLTGHQFPSSFYKNIEFHIANGYSSWIDFEVDSGIRTKKSVLLEEIFTQKTRALAYERNGIIPAAAV
;
A
#
# COMPACT_ATOMS: atom_id res chain seq x y z
N MET A 1 -37.74 -2.65 -11.49
CA MET A 1 -37.72 -1.76 -10.32
C MET A 1 -36.36 -1.71 -9.59
N GLU A 2 -35.63 -2.81 -9.39
CA GLU A 2 -34.26 -2.74 -8.82
C GLU A 2 -33.19 -2.23 -9.80
N ILE A 3 -33.37 -2.49 -11.10
CA ILE A 3 -32.46 -2.00 -12.15
C ILE A 3 -32.55 -0.46 -12.28
N GLU A 4 -33.74 0.13 -12.18
CA GLU A 4 -33.90 1.59 -12.23
C GLU A 4 -33.26 2.30 -11.02
N LYS A 5 -33.27 1.69 -9.82
CA LYS A 5 -32.61 2.29 -8.64
C LYS A 5 -31.08 2.37 -8.81
N LYS A 6 -30.44 1.42 -9.50
CA LYS A 6 -29.00 1.49 -9.83
C LYS A 6 -28.68 2.59 -10.84
N TYR A 7 -29.54 2.80 -11.84
CA TYR A 7 -29.37 3.88 -12.81
C TYR A 7 -29.52 5.27 -12.17
N TRP A 8 -30.52 5.46 -11.30
CA TRP A 8 -30.70 6.73 -10.60
C TRP A 8 -29.60 7.02 -9.58
N ALA A 9 -29.07 6.01 -8.89
CA ALA A 9 -27.92 6.17 -7.99
C ALA A 9 -26.64 6.56 -8.75
N SER A 10 -26.39 5.94 -9.92
CA SER A 10 -25.25 6.25 -10.78
C SER A 10 -25.38 7.65 -11.41
N PHE A 11 -26.60 8.03 -11.81
CA PHE A 11 -26.91 9.35 -12.35
C PHE A 11 -26.73 10.46 -11.30
N PHE A 12 -27.16 10.23 -10.05
CA PHE A 12 -26.95 11.18 -8.96
C PHE A 12 -25.48 11.29 -8.54
N LEU A 13 -24.71 10.20 -8.55
CA LEU A 13 -23.25 10.25 -8.34
C LEU A 13 -22.57 11.09 -9.42
N MET A 14 -22.93 10.84 -10.69
CA MET A 14 -22.39 11.56 -11.85
C MET A 14 -22.73 13.06 -11.82
N MET A 15 -23.95 13.42 -11.44
CA MET A 15 -24.37 14.83 -11.31
C MET A 15 -23.74 15.53 -10.09
N SER A 16 -23.46 14.79 -9.01
CA SER A 16 -22.76 15.33 -7.83
C SER A 16 -21.28 15.59 -8.13
N CYS A 17 -20.65 14.72 -8.95
CA CYS A 17 -19.31 14.96 -9.48
C CYS A 17 -19.27 16.16 -10.44
N LEU A 18 -20.27 16.31 -11.32
CA LEU A 18 -20.41 17.47 -12.21
C LEU A 18 -20.56 18.80 -11.45
N PHE A 19 -21.24 18.81 -10.30
CA PHE A 19 -21.46 20.04 -9.52
C PHE A 19 -20.23 20.47 -8.71
N ILE A 20 -19.38 19.52 -8.29
CA ILE A 20 -18.12 19.80 -7.60
C ILE A 20 -17.00 20.18 -8.61
N MET A 21 -17.11 19.79 -9.88
CA MET A 21 -16.09 19.96 -10.92
C MET A 21 -16.26 21.18 -11.82
N ASN A 22 -16.96 22.23 -11.38
CA ASN A 22 -17.12 23.48 -12.17
C ASN A 22 -15.83 24.33 -12.26
N VAL A 23 -14.65 23.71 -12.07
CA VAL A 23 -13.32 24.33 -12.20
C VAL A 23 -12.55 23.85 -13.45
N ASP A 24 -12.90 22.73 -14.09
CA ASP A 24 -12.33 22.45 -15.43
C ASP A 24 -13.12 21.38 -16.21
N ALA A 25 -14.00 21.84 -17.10
CA ALA A 25 -14.90 21.01 -17.91
C ALA A 25 -14.21 20.13 -18.98
N LYS A 26 -12.87 20.04 -18.98
CA LYS A 26 -12.10 19.22 -19.94
C LYS A 26 -11.75 17.81 -19.44
N ALA A 27 -11.86 17.54 -18.13
CA ALA A 27 -11.56 16.20 -17.60
C ALA A 27 -12.74 15.21 -17.73
N VAL A 28 -13.96 15.69 -17.98
CA VAL A 28 -15.19 14.88 -17.90
C VAL A 28 -15.63 14.27 -19.25
N GLN A 29 -14.98 14.61 -20.37
CA GLN A 29 -15.32 14.06 -21.69
C GLN A 29 -14.71 12.68 -22.01
N VAL A 30 -14.04 12.03 -21.05
CA VAL A 30 -13.26 10.81 -21.34
C VAL A 30 -14.05 9.51 -21.11
N VAL A 31 -15.28 9.55 -20.57
CA VAL A 31 -16.05 8.33 -20.26
C VAL A 31 -17.09 8.02 -21.35
N GLU A 32 -16.65 7.83 -22.59
CA GLU A 32 -17.38 7.05 -23.61
C GLU A 32 -16.90 5.59 -23.55
N PRO A 33 -17.65 4.59 -24.08
CA PRO A 33 -17.46 3.18 -23.70
C PRO A 33 -16.11 2.63 -24.18
N MET A 34 -15.12 2.66 -23.28
CA MET A 34 -13.76 2.13 -23.40
C MET A 34 -13.73 0.59 -23.40
N GLN A 35 -14.51 -0.07 -24.25
CA GLN A 35 -14.59 -1.54 -24.23
C GLN A 35 -13.44 -2.27 -24.92
N GLN A 36 -12.41 -1.57 -25.46
CA GLN A 36 -11.29 -2.20 -26.15
C GLN A 36 -9.97 -1.40 -26.06
N LEU A 37 -9.62 -0.82 -24.91
CA LEU A 37 -8.28 -0.25 -24.76
C LEU A 37 -7.25 -1.38 -24.55
N SER A 38 -6.20 -1.37 -25.34
CA SER A 38 -4.99 -2.14 -25.06
C SER A 38 -4.27 -1.59 -23.81
N ASP A 39 -3.48 -2.43 -23.13
CA ASP A 39 -2.61 -2.02 -22.01
C ASP A 39 -1.78 -0.76 -22.32
N GLN A 40 -1.32 -0.64 -23.57
CA GLN A 40 -0.54 0.49 -24.03
C GLN A 40 -1.39 1.76 -24.16
N GLU A 41 -2.58 1.68 -24.73
CA GLU A 41 -3.48 2.83 -24.86
C GLU A 41 -3.94 3.34 -23.51
N TYR A 42 -4.25 2.42 -22.57
CA TYR A 42 -4.48 2.75 -21.17
C TYR A 42 -3.31 3.59 -20.63
N LEU A 43 -2.08 3.05 -20.61
CA LEU A 43 -0.91 3.79 -20.11
C LEU A 43 -0.68 5.15 -20.79
N GLN A 44 -0.88 5.26 -22.10
CA GLN A 44 -0.73 6.54 -22.81
C GLN A 44 -1.75 7.58 -22.35
N GLU A 45 -2.99 7.17 -22.09
CA GLU A 45 -4.02 8.03 -21.55
C GLU A 45 -3.64 8.51 -20.14
N PHE A 46 -3.16 7.61 -19.28
CA PHE A 46 -2.69 7.98 -17.94
C PHE A 46 -1.52 8.96 -17.98
N ILE A 47 -0.58 8.77 -18.92
CA ILE A 47 0.53 9.69 -19.13
C ILE A 47 0.01 11.07 -19.53
N GLY A 48 -1.01 11.13 -20.40
CA GLY A 48 -1.70 12.37 -20.77
C GLY A 48 -2.29 13.09 -19.55
N LEU A 49 -2.96 12.36 -18.66
CA LEU A 49 -3.49 12.88 -17.39
C LEU A 49 -2.37 13.37 -16.46
N CYS A 50 -1.33 12.56 -16.27
CA CYS A 50 -0.18 12.90 -15.43
C CYS A 50 0.48 14.20 -15.90
N ASN A 51 0.62 14.42 -17.20
CA ASN A 51 1.28 15.60 -17.75
C ASN A 51 0.51 16.92 -17.54
N GLN A 52 -0.75 16.87 -17.11
CA GLN A 52 -1.50 18.08 -16.74
C GLN A 52 -0.87 18.74 -15.50
N ASN A 53 -0.76 20.08 -15.52
CA ASN A 53 -0.10 20.84 -14.44
C ASN A 53 -0.78 20.68 -13.08
N HIS A 54 -2.09 20.49 -13.06
CA HIS A 54 -2.89 20.38 -11.82
C HIS A 54 -3.03 18.95 -11.30
N PHE A 55 -2.55 17.95 -12.05
CA PHE A 55 -2.78 16.54 -11.72
C PHE A 55 -2.26 16.18 -10.32
N GLY A 56 -1.03 16.55 -9.97
CA GLY A 56 -0.44 16.22 -8.66
C GLY A 56 -1.21 16.84 -7.51
N PHE A 57 -1.64 18.10 -7.65
CA PHE A 57 -2.47 18.76 -6.64
C PHE A 57 -3.81 18.04 -6.48
N HIS A 58 -4.52 17.75 -7.58
CA HIS A 58 -5.78 17.01 -7.53
C HIS A 58 -5.59 15.61 -6.94
N ALA A 59 -4.62 14.84 -7.42
CA ALA A 59 -4.28 13.51 -6.92
C ALA A 59 -3.97 13.50 -5.41
N SER A 60 -3.33 14.57 -4.90
CA SER A 60 -2.97 14.69 -3.48
C SER A 60 -4.12 15.07 -2.55
N THR A 61 -5.20 15.64 -3.09
CA THR A 61 -6.37 16.14 -2.33
C THR A 61 -7.62 15.29 -2.54
N ASN A 62 -7.75 14.69 -3.71
CA ASN A 62 -8.88 13.85 -4.11
C ASN A 62 -8.38 12.72 -5.02
N ALA A 63 -8.43 11.48 -4.54
CA ALA A 63 -8.02 10.32 -5.31
C ALA A 63 -9.18 9.60 -6.03
N ALA A 64 -10.40 10.16 -6.05
CA ALA A 64 -11.55 9.53 -6.73
C ALA A 64 -11.24 9.18 -8.19
N SER A 65 -10.68 10.13 -8.96
CA SER A 65 -10.30 9.90 -10.36
C SER A 65 -9.19 8.86 -10.50
N LEU A 66 -8.24 8.79 -9.55
CA LEU A 66 -7.22 7.74 -9.52
C LEU A 66 -7.85 6.37 -9.30
N PHE A 67 -8.86 6.24 -8.44
CA PHE A 67 -9.53 4.96 -8.20
C PHE A 67 -10.45 4.54 -9.32
N GLU A 68 -11.12 5.47 -9.99
CA GLU A 68 -11.83 5.18 -11.23
C GLU A 68 -10.86 4.59 -12.25
N TYR A 69 -9.66 5.18 -12.37
CA TYR A 69 -8.63 4.71 -13.29
C TYR A 69 -8.06 3.33 -12.91
N ILE A 70 -7.82 3.08 -11.62
CA ILE A 70 -7.40 1.76 -11.12
C ILE A 70 -8.52 0.71 -11.33
N SER A 71 -9.78 1.09 -11.12
CA SER A 71 -10.93 0.21 -11.32
C SER A 71 -11.11 -0.13 -12.80
N LEU A 72 -10.89 0.84 -13.69
CA LEU A 72 -10.88 0.61 -15.13
C LEU A 72 -9.77 -0.36 -15.53
N GLY A 73 -8.55 -0.20 -15.02
CA GLY A 73 -7.46 -1.17 -15.26
C GLY A 73 -7.80 -2.58 -14.77
N LYS A 74 -8.58 -2.68 -13.68
CA LYS A 74 -9.14 -3.94 -13.20
C LYS A 74 -10.09 -4.57 -14.21
N GLU A 75 -11.04 -3.79 -14.72
CA GLU A 75 -12.03 -4.24 -15.71
C GLU A 75 -11.41 -4.62 -17.06
N LEU A 76 -10.38 -3.89 -17.49
CA LEU A 76 -9.62 -4.15 -18.71
C LEU A 76 -8.67 -5.35 -18.60
N GLY A 77 -8.43 -5.86 -17.38
CA GLY A 77 -7.51 -6.98 -17.18
C GLY A 77 -6.04 -6.62 -17.36
N THR A 78 -5.63 -5.39 -17.01
CA THR A 78 -4.25 -4.92 -17.16
C THR A 78 -3.25 -5.86 -16.50
N THR A 79 -2.08 -6.02 -17.15
CA THR A 79 -1.00 -6.87 -16.64
C THR A 79 -0.32 -6.27 -15.40
N SER A 80 0.41 -7.11 -14.66
CA SER A 80 1.23 -6.69 -13.51
C SER A 80 2.28 -5.62 -13.89
N LYS A 81 2.84 -5.71 -15.10
CA LYS A 81 3.75 -4.71 -15.68
C LYS A 81 3.06 -3.36 -15.88
N THR A 82 1.87 -3.37 -16.47
CA THR A 82 1.07 -2.16 -16.71
C THR A 82 0.71 -1.45 -15.40
N ASP A 83 0.26 -2.21 -14.40
CA ASP A 83 -0.03 -1.67 -13.07
C ASP A 83 1.25 -1.13 -12.40
N TYR A 84 2.40 -1.81 -12.52
CA TYR A 84 3.68 -1.30 -12.03
C TYR A 84 4.06 0.04 -12.67
N GLU A 85 3.94 0.15 -14.00
CA GLU A 85 4.23 1.40 -14.70
C GLU A 85 3.29 2.53 -14.29
N PHE A 86 1.99 2.23 -14.11
CA PHE A 86 1.01 3.16 -13.57
C PHE A 86 1.42 3.68 -12.18
N PHE A 87 1.69 2.79 -11.22
CA PHE A 87 2.07 3.21 -9.85
C PHE A 87 3.40 3.96 -9.83
N ARG A 88 4.35 3.58 -10.69
CA ARG A 88 5.63 4.28 -10.84
C ARG A 88 5.43 5.70 -11.38
N LEU A 89 4.61 5.87 -12.42
CA LEU A 89 4.28 7.18 -12.98
C LEU A 89 3.56 8.06 -11.96
N LEU A 90 2.56 7.51 -11.26
CA LEU A 90 1.85 8.20 -10.19
C LEU A 90 2.81 8.69 -9.09
N THR A 91 3.68 7.79 -8.61
CA THR A 91 4.66 8.11 -7.57
C THR A 91 5.62 9.20 -8.02
N ASN A 92 6.16 9.08 -9.24
CA ASN A 92 7.07 10.08 -9.79
C ASN A 92 6.38 11.42 -10.00
N ARG A 93 5.11 11.43 -10.40
CA ARG A 93 4.37 12.66 -10.61
C ARG A 93 4.03 13.38 -9.30
N LEU A 94 3.64 12.63 -8.26
CA LEU A 94 3.46 13.17 -6.92
C LEU A 94 4.77 13.74 -6.35
N LYS A 95 5.91 13.10 -6.64
CA LYS A 95 7.25 13.62 -6.28
C LYS A 95 7.62 14.89 -7.06
N ALA A 96 7.37 14.91 -8.37
CA ALA A 96 7.83 15.98 -9.26
C ALA A 96 7.02 17.27 -9.16
N LEU A 97 5.74 17.18 -8.82
CA LEU A 97 4.88 18.36 -8.66
C LEU A 97 4.98 18.99 -7.26
N ASP A 98 6.01 18.63 -6.49
CA ASP A 98 6.20 19.02 -5.10
C ASP A 98 4.87 18.95 -4.35
N ALA A 99 4.16 17.82 -4.43
CA ALA A 99 2.96 17.62 -3.64
C ALA A 99 3.37 17.72 -2.16
N GLU A 100 3.26 18.93 -1.61
CA GLU A 100 3.78 19.26 -0.29
C GLU A 100 3.06 18.45 0.77
N VAL A 101 1.80 18.13 0.48
CA VAL A 101 0.83 17.50 1.36
C VAL A 101 0.04 16.46 0.58
N ILE A 102 -0.18 15.30 1.20
CA ILE A 102 -1.17 14.30 0.78
C ILE A 102 -2.26 14.28 1.85
N MET A 103 -3.50 14.57 1.46
CA MET A 103 -4.61 14.63 2.41
C MET A 103 -4.95 13.22 2.92
N ALA A 104 -5.26 13.09 4.20
CA ALA A 104 -5.56 11.80 4.82
C ALA A 104 -6.65 10.98 4.11
N PRO A 105 -7.75 11.57 3.59
CA PRO A 105 -8.73 10.81 2.80
C PRO A 105 -8.14 10.15 1.56
N VAL A 106 -7.14 10.74 0.92
CA VAL A 106 -6.44 10.15 -0.23
C VAL A 106 -5.69 8.89 0.18
N LEU A 107 -4.90 8.98 1.25
CA LEU A 107 -4.15 7.83 1.74
C LEU A 107 -5.07 6.74 2.28
N GLU A 108 -6.15 7.10 3.00
CA GLU A 108 -7.20 6.16 3.43
C GLU A 108 -7.72 5.35 2.24
N MET A 109 -8.08 6.03 1.15
CA MET A 109 -8.55 5.32 -0.04
C MET A 109 -7.44 4.45 -0.66
N PHE A 110 -6.18 4.90 -0.70
CA PHE A 110 -5.07 4.07 -1.22
C PHE A 110 -4.95 2.77 -0.44
N VAL A 111 -4.83 2.83 0.89
CA VAL A 111 -4.61 1.63 1.69
C VAL A 111 -5.83 0.70 1.76
N LEU A 112 -7.03 1.22 1.52
CA LEU A 112 -8.26 0.42 1.54
C LEU A 112 -8.57 -0.23 0.18
N GLN A 113 -8.27 0.45 -0.94
CA GLN A 113 -8.66 0.01 -2.28
C GLN A 113 -7.54 -0.70 -3.04
N ILE A 114 -6.28 -0.27 -2.88
CA ILE A 114 -5.13 -0.88 -3.56
C ILE A 114 -5.05 -2.41 -3.34
N PRO A 115 -5.27 -2.96 -2.12
CA PRO A 115 -5.26 -4.40 -1.92
C PRO A 115 -6.21 -5.15 -2.86
N GLN A 116 -7.41 -4.62 -3.09
CA GLN A 116 -8.43 -5.27 -3.93
C GLN A 116 -8.13 -5.18 -5.43
N SER A 117 -7.35 -4.18 -5.83
CA SER A 117 -6.95 -3.98 -7.23
C SER A 117 -5.72 -4.80 -7.58
N ILE A 118 -4.78 -4.95 -6.64
CA ILE A 118 -3.51 -5.66 -6.85
C ILE A 118 -3.60 -7.14 -6.48
N SER A 119 -4.53 -7.53 -5.60
CA SER A 119 -4.67 -8.92 -5.14
C SER A 119 -4.86 -9.94 -6.27
N ARG A 120 -5.44 -9.53 -7.41
CA ARG A 120 -5.52 -10.38 -8.61
C ARG A 120 -4.15 -10.86 -9.10
N HIS A 121 -3.13 -10.02 -8.94
CA HIS A 121 -1.74 -10.32 -9.29
C HIS A 121 -1.02 -11.08 -8.19
N THR A 122 -1.40 -10.87 -6.91
CA THR A 122 -0.78 -11.57 -5.78
C THR A 122 -1.39 -12.94 -5.49
N MET A 123 -2.62 -13.22 -5.95
CA MET A 123 -3.20 -14.57 -5.89
C MET A 123 -2.37 -15.58 -6.71
N SER A 124 -1.69 -15.13 -7.76
CA SER A 124 -0.72 -15.97 -8.48
C SER A 124 0.44 -16.41 -7.58
N LEU A 125 0.76 -15.67 -6.51
CA LEU A 125 1.79 -16.07 -5.56
C LEU A 125 1.36 -17.15 -4.57
N LYS A 126 0.08 -17.26 -4.21
CA LYS A 126 -0.39 -18.43 -3.46
C LYS A 126 -0.30 -19.68 -4.34
N SER A 127 -0.65 -19.55 -5.62
CA SER A 127 -0.41 -20.58 -6.61
C SER A 127 1.08 -20.90 -6.77
N TRP A 128 1.94 -19.88 -6.76
CA TRP A 128 3.40 -20.05 -6.78
C TRP A 128 3.91 -20.77 -5.54
N ASN A 129 3.47 -20.39 -4.33
CA ASN A 129 3.89 -21.06 -3.10
C ASN A 129 3.46 -22.52 -3.10
N ASN A 130 2.24 -22.81 -3.59
CA ASN A 130 1.80 -24.19 -3.80
C ASN A 130 2.70 -24.91 -4.82
N HIS A 131 3.05 -24.25 -5.91
CA HIS A 131 3.95 -24.81 -6.93
C HIS A 131 5.37 -25.05 -6.39
N VAL A 132 5.88 -24.16 -5.52
CA VAL A 132 7.17 -24.32 -4.84
C VAL A 132 7.12 -25.51 -3.88
N GLU A 133 6.03 -25.72 -3.15
CA GLU A 133 5.87 -26.90 -2.28
C GLU A 133 5.69 -28.20 -3.09
N GLU A 134 4.95 -28.18 -4.20
CA GLU A 134 4.86 -29.30 -5.14
C GLU A 134 6.23 -29.64 -5.71
N MET A 135 6.99 -28.63 -6.14
CA MET A 135 8.34 -28.79 -6.64
C MET A 135 9.26 -29.33 -5.56
N LYS A 136 9.22 -28.81 -4.33
CA LYS A 136 10.00 -29.33 -3.20
C LYS A 136 9.71 -30.81 -3.00
N THR A 137 8.43 -31.20 -3.05
CA THR A 137 8.01 -32.60 -2.94
C THR A 137 8.53 -33.47 -4.10
N ASP A 138 8.48 -32.98 -5.34
CA ASP A 138 9.04 -33.69 -6.50
C ASP A 138 10.57 -33.80 -6.43
N LEU A 139 11.25 -32.74 -5.99
CA LEU A 139 12.69 -32.69 -5.84
C LEU A 139 13.16 -33.64 -4.74
N GLU A 140 12.45 -33.67 -3.60
CA GLU A 140 12.66 -34.67 -2.53
C GLU A 140 12.44 -36.10 -3.05
N SER A 141 11.35 -36.36 -3.78
CA SER A 141 11.05 -37.68 -4.36
C SER A 141 12.14 -38.13 -5.34
N ARG A 142 12.56 -37.26 -6.26
CA ARG A 142 13.64 -37.55 -7.22
C ARG A 142 14.98 -37.72 -6.53
N MET A 143 15.30 -36.89 -5.53
CA MET A 143 16.52 -37.05 -4.74
C MET A 143 16.54 -38.39 -4.01
N MET A 144 15.44 -38.81 -3.40
CA MET A 144 15.33 -40.12 -2.72
C MET A 144 15.47 -41.27 -3.72
N ASN A 145 14.78 -41.21 -4.87
CA ASN A 145 14.89 -42.22 -5.93
C ASN A 145 16.30 -42.29 -6.54
N HIS A 146 17.01 -41.16 -6.62
CA HIS A 146 18.40 -41.13 -7.06
C HIS A 146 19.39 -41.50 -5.97
N PHE A 147 19.08 -41.30 -4.70
CA PHE A 147 19.95 -41.68 -3.58
C PHE A 147 20.23 -43.18 -3.59
N ASP A 148 19.22 -44.01 -3.84
CA ASP A 148 19.37 -45.46 -3.96
C ASP A 148 20.32 -45.85 -5.12
N GLY A 149 20.19 -45.16 -6.26
CA GLY A 149 21.09 -45.34 -7.40
C GLY A 149 22.50 -44.81 -7.14
N ILE A 150 22.63 -43.72 -6.39
CA ILE A 150 23.89 -43.07 -6.04
C ILE A 150 24.69 -43.90 -5.03
N VAL A 151 24.07 -44.48 -4.01
CA VAL A 151 24.73 -45.39 -3.07
C VAL A 151 25.39 -46.55 -3.83
N THR A 152 24.71 -47.05 -4.85
CA THR A 152 25.21 -48.12 -5.73
C THR A 152 26.36 -47.62 -6.63
N GLN A 153 26.29 -46.38 -7.14
CA GLN A 153 27.34 -45.79 -7.99
C GLN A 153 28.60 -45.33 -7.22
N ILE A 154 28.47 -44.90 -5.96
CA ILE A 154 29.60 -44.51 -5.10
C ILE A 154 30.55 -45.69 -4.88
N GLN A 155 30.01 -46.92 -4.82
CA GLN A 155 30.82 -48.14 -4.71
C GLN A 155 31.68 -48.41 -5.95
N VAL A 156 31.30 -47.88 -7.12
CA VAL A 156 31.93 -48.19 -8.41
C VAL A 156 32.79 -47.05 -8.95
N ALA A 157 32.37 -45.79 -8.80
CA ALA A 157 32.95 -44.64 -9.50
C ALA A 157 33.75 -43.65 -8.62
N GLY A 158 33.75 -43.84 -7.29
CA GLY A 158 34.40 -42.91 -6.35
C GLY A 158 33.59 -41.64 -6.06
N ARG A 159 33.87 -41.00 -4.91
CA ARG A 159 33.00 -39.96 -4.31
C ARG A 159 32.88 -38.66 -5.11
N LEU A 160 33.92 -38.26 -5.87
CA LEU A 160 33.98 -36.94 -6.50
C LEU A 160 33.06 -36.82 -7.73
N GLY A 161 33.01 -37.86 -8.57
CA GLY A 161 32.20 -37.85 -9.81
C GLY A 161 30.69 -37.90 -9.53
N VAL A 162 30.30 -38.50 -8.42
CA VAL A 162 28.91 -38.58 -7.97
C VAL A 162 28.40 -37.21 -7.53
N ALA A 163 29.19 -36.46 -6.76
CA ALA A 163 28.79 -35.13 -6.28
C ALA A 163 28.57 -34.14 -7.43
N GLN A 164 29.46 -34.12 -8.44
CA GLN A 164 29.30 -33.27 -9.62
C GLN A 164 28.07 -33.65 -10.45
N LYS A 165 27.81 -34.95 -10.62
CA LYS A 165 26.64 -35.42 -11.38
C LYS A 165 25.34 -35.08 -10.67
N LEU A 166 25.27 -35.25 -9.35
CA LEU A 166 24.11 -34.87 -8.54
C LEU A 166 23.89 -33.34 -8.58
N ALA A 167 24.95 -32.54 -8.42
CA ALA A 167 24.86 -31.09 -8.49
C ALA A 167 24.36 -30.61 -9.87
N GLY A 168 24.85 -31.22 -10.96
CA GLY A 168 24.38 -30.92 -12.31
C GLY A 168 22.91 -31.27 -12.51
N GLN A 169 22.46 -32.44 -12.04
CA GLN A 169 21.06 -32.84 -12.12
C GLN A 169 20.13 -31.95 -11.29
N ILE A 170 20.53 -31.60 -10.06
CA ILE A 170 19.80 -30.63 -9.23
C ILE A 170 19.72 -29.30 -9.98
N GLY A 171 20.83 -28.82 -10.56
CA GLY A 171 20.87 -27.60 -11.36
C GLY A 171 19.87 -27.63 -12.52
N THR A 172 19.85 -28.71 -13.33
CA THR A 172 18.92 -28.83 -14.46
C THR A 172 17.46 -28.92 -14.00
N ILE A 173 17.17 -29.61 -12.89
CA ILE A 173 15.82 -29.66 -12.32
C ILE A 173 15.42 -28.24 -11.90
N VAL A 174 16.25 -27.57 -11.10
CA VAL A 174 16.01 -26.20 -10.65
C VAL A 174 15.80 -25.27 -11.85
N GLU A 175 16.65 -25.29 -12.87
CA GLU A 175 16.49 -24.48 -14.09
C GLU A 175 15.21 -24.81 -14.88
N SER A 176 14.74 -26.06 -14.85
CA SER A 176 13.50 -26.46 -15.53
C SER A 176 12.22 -26.01 -14.81
N TYR A 177 12.28 -25.84 -13.48
CA TYR A 177 11.16 -25.35 -12.66
C TYR A 177 11.22 -23.84 -12.43
N PHE A 178 12.42 -23.26 -12.46
CA PHE A 178 12.67 -21.83 -12.34
C PHE A 178 13.28 -21.30 -13.64
N PRO A 179 12.46 -20.98 -14.66
CA PRO A 179 12.90 -19.96 -15.61
C PRO A 179 13.32 -18.76 -14.78
N ASP A 180 14.50 -18.19 -15.06
CA ASP A 180 15.14 -17.13 -14.26
C ASP A 180 14.06 -16.22 -13.63
N PRO A 181 13.89 -16.21 -12.29
CA PRO A 181 12.83 -15.45 -11.64
C PRO A 181 12.99 -13.93 -11.83
N PHE A 182 14.14 -13.51 -12.36
CA PHE A 182 14.43 -12.14 -12.78
C PHE A 182 14.32 -11.92 -14.29
N SER A 183 13.98 -12.96 -15.07
CA SER A 183 13.61 -12.78 -16.47
C SER A 183 12.30 -12.00 -16.55
N GLU A 184 12.29 -10.96 -17.39
CA GLU A 184 11.09 -10.13 -17.61
C GLU A 184 9.91 -10.92 -18.20
N SER A 185 10.16 -12.13 -18.70
CA SER A 185 9.16 -13.09 -19.17
C SER A 185 8.36 -13.75 -18.03
N PHE A 186 8.85 -13.68 -16.79
CA PHE A 186 8.18 -14.28 -15.65
C PHE A 186 7.27 -13.24 -14.96
N ASP A 187 5.97 -13.52 -14.87
CA ASP A 187 4.99 -12.60 -14.27
C ASP A 187 5.34 -12.26 -12.81
N GLY A 188 5.93 -13.20 -12.06
CA GLY A 188 6.37 -12.96 -10.68
C GLY A 188 7.42 -11.85 -10.53
N TYR A 189 8.25 -11.59 -11.55
CA TYR A 189 9.18 -10.45 -11.54
C TYR A 189 8.41 -9.13 -11.46
N TRP A 190 7.41 -8.94 -12.32
CA TRP A 190 6.61 -7.72 -12.35
C TRP A 190 5.73 -7.58 -11.11
N VAL A 191 5.18 -8.68 -10.58
CA VAL A 191 4.46 -8.66 -9.30
C VAL A 191 5.35 -8.19 -8.15
N HIS A 192 6.58 -8.68 -8.07
CA HIS A 192 7.54 -8.21 -7.06
C HIS A 192 7.87 -6.72 -7.23
N ARG A 193 8.11 -6.27 -8.46
CA ARG A 193 8.36 -4.84 -8.77
C ARG A 193 7.15 -3.97 -8.44
N LEU A 194 5.94 -4.43 -8.74
CA LEU A 194 4.68 -3.77 -8.39
C LEU A 194 4.55 -3.61 -6.87
N ARG A 195 4.77 -4.66 -6.09
CA ARG A 195 4.75 -4.61 -4.61
C ARG A 195 5.74 -3.58 -4.06
N SER A 196 6.98 -3.64 -4.54
CA SER A 196 8.03 -2.69 -4.14
C SER A 196 7.63 -1.25 -4.47
N GLN A 197 7.03 -1.03 -5.65
CA GLN A 197 6.57 0.29 -6.08
C GLN A 197 5.38 0.80 -5.25
N VAL A 198 4.44 -0.07 -4.87
CA VAL A 198 3.32 0.27 -3.99
C VAL A 198 3.83 0.62 -2.59
N LYS A 199 4.77 -0.15 -2.04
CA LYS A 199 5.43 0.18 -0.76
C LYS A 199 6.07 1.57 -0.83
N ALA A 200 6.84 1.84 -1.89
CA ALA A 200 7.48 3.15 -2.08
C ALA A 200 6.47 4.31 -2.21
N LEU A 201 5.31 4.07 -2.85
CA LEU A 201 4.21 5.05 -2.90
C LEU A 201 3.63 5.32 -1.51
N LEU A 202 3.41 4.27 -0.70
CA LEU A 202 2.88 4.39 0.65
C LEU A 202 3.86 5.12 1.58
N GLU A 203 5.14 4.77 1.53
CA GLU A 203 6.20 5.45 2.29
C GLU A 203 6.28 6.93 1.92
N PHE A 204 6.28 7.26 0.63
CA PHE A 204 6.24 8.64 0.16
C PHE A 204 4.97 9.37 0.65
N SER A 205 3.82 8.72 0.55
CA SER A 205 2.54 9.30 0.97
C SER A 205 2.50 9.57 2.47
N MET A 206 3.06 8.66 3.27
CA MET A 206 3.19 8.81 4.71
C MET A 206 4.05 10.01 5.11
N GLN A 207 5.15 10.27 4.40
CA GLN A 207 6.02 11.43 4.67
C GLN A 207 5.31 12.77 4.42
N ARG A 208 4.31 12.78 3.52
CA ARG A 208 3.55 13.98 3.13
C ARG A 208 2.14 14.04 3.72
N LEU A 209 1.70 13.01 4.44
CA LEU A 209 0.34 12.88 4.96
C LEU A 209 -0.07 14.05 5.87
N MET A 210 -1.22 14.68 5.63
CA MET A 210 -1.75 15.72 6.51
C MET A 210 -3.23 15.48 6.78
N TRP A 211 -3.65 15.81 8.00
CA TRP A 211 -5.05 15.85 8.38
C TRP A 211 -5.54 17.29 8.41
N GLU A 212 -6.82 17.47 8.09
CA GLU A 212 -7.49 18.77 8.15
C GLU A 212 -7.78 19.13 9.63
N PRO A 213 -7.13 20.16 10.21
CA PRO A 213 -7.29 20.49 11.63
C PRO A 213 -8.71 20.93 11.97
N SER A 214 -9.43 21.55 11.02
CA SER A 214 -10.82 21.96 11.21
C SER A 214 -11.78 20.79 11.40
N ALA A 215 -11.39 19.58 10.96
CA ALA A 215 -12.18 18.34 11.07
C ALA A 215 -11.61 17.35 12.12
N TYR A 216 -11.14 17.88 13.26
CA TYR A 216 -10.40 17.10 14.27
C TYR A 216 -11.13 15.84 14.79
N GLN A 217 -12.47 15.83 14.82
CA GLN A 217 -13.25 14.70 15.32
C GLN A 217 -13.00 13.41 14.53
N GLY A 218 -12.70 13.54 13.23
CA GLY A 218 -12.45 12.40 12.33
C GLY A 218 -11.01 11.91 12.31
N ILE A 219 -10.06 12.68 12.86
CA ILE A 219 -8.62 12.43 12.67
C ILE A 219 -8.18 11.10 13.29
N TRP A 220 -8.59 10.81 14.52
CA TRP A 220 -8.18 9.54 15.14
C TRP A 220 -8.78 8.33 14.43
N ASN A 221 -10.01 8.45 13.94
CA ASN A 221 -10.63 7.41 13.12
C ASN A 221 -9.87 7.22 11.79
N SER A 222 -9.45 8.32 11.15
CA SER A 222 -8.60 8.30 9.97
C SER A 222 -7.27 7.56 10.21
N VAL A 223 -6.56 7.86 11.31
CA VAL A 223 -5.33 7.15 11.71
C VAL A 223 -5.58 5.65 11.83
N ASN A 224 -6.66 5.24 12.52
CA ASN A 224 -6.99 3.82 12.69
C ASN A 224 -7.35 3.13 11.37
N LYS A 225 -8.07 3.81 10.46
CA LYS A 225 -8.35 3.28 9.12
C LYS A 225 -7.07 3.09 8.30
N ILE A 226 -6.13 4.03 8.38
CA ILE A 226 -4.85 3.92 7.67
C ILE A 226 -4.08 2.70 8.19
N ALA A 227 -3.96 2.57 9.52
CA ALA A 227 -3.31 1.42 10.14
C ALA A 227 -3.98 0.09 9.75
N PHE A 228 -5.32 0.03 9.78
CA PHE A 228 -6.08 -1.14 9.33
C PHE A 228 -5.84 -1.46 7.85
N GLY A 229 -5.74 -0.44 7.00
CA GLY A 229 -5.37 -0.61 5.59
C GLY A 229 -3.99 -1.23 5.40
N PHE A 230 -3.00 -0.89 6.23
CA PHE A 230 -1.70 -1.57 6.22
C PHE A 230 -1.79 -3.05 6.57
N TYR A 231 -2.61 -3.44 7.56
CA TYR A 231 -2.87 -4.85 7.82
C TYR A 231 -3.50 -5.55 6.62
N ASN A 232 -4.44 -4.90 5.93
CA ASN A 232 -5.06 -5.49 4.74
C ASN A 232 -4.05 -5.67 3.60
N LEU A 233 -3.16 -4.70 3.39
CA LEU A 233 -2.05 -4.84 2.45
C LEU A 233 -1.14 -6.02 2.81
N CYS A 234 -0.91 -6.27 4.10
CA CYS A 234 -0.16 -7.43 4.56
C CYS A 234 -0.90 -8.75 4.32
N ASN A 235 -2.19 -8.79 4.66
CA ASN A 235 -3.05 -9.97 4.50
C ASN A 235 -3.21 -10.38 3.03
N GLU A 236 -3.29 -9.40 2.13
CA GLU A 236 -3.35 -9.61 0.67
C GLU A 236 -1.97 -9.84 0.02
N GLN A 237 -0.92 -9.96 0.85
CA GLN A 237 0.47 -10.15 0.42
C GLN A 237 0.93 -9.07 -0.58
N VAL A 238 0.45 -7.84 -0.43
CA VAL A 238 1.01 -6.68 -1.16
C VAL A 238 2.25 -6.19 -0.42
N VAL A 239 2.19 -6.17 0.91
CA VAL A 239 3.33 -6.00 1.83
C VAL A 239 3.61 -7.37 2.44
N CYS A 240 4.77 -7.98 2.17
CA CYS A 240 4.96 -9.42 2.44
C CYS A 240 5.64 -9.70 3.79
N HIS A 241 6.38 -8.74 4.34
CA HIS A 241 7.14 -8.94 5.57
C HIS A 241 6.50 -8.21 6.75
N SER A 242 6.53 -8.85 7.93
CA SER A 242 6.13 -8.23 9.19
C SER A 242 6.90 -6.95 9.47
N ASP A 243 8.16 -6.90 9.06
CA ASP A 243 9.06 -5.78 9.27
C ASP A 243 8.62 -4.58 8.42
N ASP A 244 8.21 -4.82 7.17
CA ASP A 244 7.65 -3.78 6.30
C ASP A 244 6.35 -3.20 6.88
N LEU A 245 5.51 -4.04 7.48
CA LEU A 245 4.29 -3.59 8.17
C LEU A 245 4.65 -2.77 9.42
N ASP A 246 5.63 -3.21 10.21
CA ASP A 246 6.08 -2.49 11.39
C ASP A 246 6.64 -1.11 11.03
N ASP A 247 7.45 -1.03 9.97
CA ASP A 247 8.00 0.22 9.42
C ASP A 247 6.90 1.21 9.01
N LEU A 248 5.84 0.73 8.35
CA LEU A 248 4.69 1.55 7.96
C LEU A 248 3.91 2.05 9.18
N LEU A 249 3.70 1.21 10.20
CA LEU A 249 3.02 1.58 11.44
C LEU A 249 3.85 2.56 12.27
N TRP A 250 5.18 2.41 12.29
CA TRP A 250 6.10 3.39 12.88
C TRP A 250 6.06 4.72 12.14
N SER A 251 6.09 4.69 10.81
CA SER A 251 5.94 5.89 9.97
C SER A 251 4.63 6.63 10.28
N LEU A 252 3.52 5.91 10.47
CA LEU A 252 2.23 6.48 10.87
C LEU A 252 2.27 7.08 12.26
N THR A 253 2.89 6.39 13.21
CA THR A 253 3.08 6.87 14.58
C THR A 253 3.84 8.20 14.60
N TYR A 254 4.98 8.28 13.91
CA TYR A 254 5.79 9.48 13.87
C TYR A 254 5.12 10.61 13.10
N ARG A 255 4.40 10.29 12.01
CA ARG A 255 3.68 11.30 11.25
C ARG A 255 2.52 11.91 12.03
N PHE A 256 1.75 11.09 12.74
CA PHE A 256 0.68 11.59 13.61
C PHE A 256 1.25 12.41 14.78
N LYS A 257 2.35 11.97 15.38
CA LYS A 257 3.10 12.75 16.37
C LYS A 257 3.52 14.12 15.82
N TYR A 258 4.08 14.16 14.62
CA TYR A 258 4.46 15.41 13.95
C TYR A 258 3.26 16.32 13.73
N PHE A 259 2.14 15.78 13.24
CA PHE A 259 0.89 16.52 13.08
C PHE A 259 0.42 17.15 14.40
N LEU A 260 0.37 16.37 15.49
CA LEU A 260 0.00 16.85 16.81
C LEU A 260 0.93 17.98 17.31
N ARG A 261 2.23 17.95 16.96
CA ARG A 261 3.15 19.04 17.32
C ARG A 261 2.82 20.34 16.61
N LEU A 262 2.39 20.28 15.35
CA LEU A 262 2.05 21.45 14.56
C LEU A 262 0.73 22.08 15.01
N THR A 263 -0.31 21.26 15.17
CA THR A 263 -1.70 21.75 15.30
C THR A 263 -2.38 21.34 16.60
N GLY A 264 -1.74 20.49 17.42
CA GLY A 264 -2.37 19.88 18.59
C GLY A 264 -2.92 20.88 19.62
N HIS A 265 -2.25 22.01 19.81
CA HIS A 265 -2.72 23.05 20.73
C HIS A 265 -4.10 23.64 20.34
N GLN A 266 -4.54 23.46 19.10
CA GLN A 266 -5.83 23.95 18.58
C GLN A 266 -6.99 23.01 18.90
N PHE A 267 -6.72 21.77 19.31
CA PHE A 267 -7.75 20.77 19.57
C PHE A 267 -8.25 20.83 21.01
N PRO A 268 -9.55 20.60 21.25
CA PRO A 268 -10.11 20.62 22.59
C PRO A 268 -9.58 19.45 23.43
N SER A 269 -9.54 19.62 24.75
CA SER A 269 -9.08 18.57 25.68
C SER A 269 -9.89 17.26 25.59
N SER A 270 -11.13 17.31 25.09
CA SER A 270 -11.98 16.15 24.82
C SER A 270 -11.45 15.25 23.70
N PHE A 271 -10.79 15.82 22.69
CA PHE A 271 -10.15 15.07 21.59
C PHE A 271 -9.10 14.10 22.15
N TYR A 272 -8.20 14.59 23.01
CA TYR A 272 -7.15 13.78 23.61
C TYR A 272 -7.70 12.70 24.55
N LYS A 273 -8.72 13.02 25.36
CA LYS A 273 -9.37 12.05 26.24
C LYS A 273 -10.00 10.90 25.45
N ASN A 274 -10.56 11.18 24.27
CA ASN A 274 -11.08 10.15 23.39
C ASN A 274 -9.96 9.21 22.90
N ILE A 275 -8.82 9.76 22.46
CA ILE A 275 -7.68 8.96 22.02
C ILE A 275 -7.14 8.09 23.17
N GLU A 276 -6.93 8.67 24.36
CA GLU A 276 -6.49 7.94 25.55
C GLU A 276 -7.45 6.79 25.88
N PHE A 277 -8.76 7.04 25.81
CA PHE A 277 -9.79 6.02 26.01
C PHE A 277 -9.68 4.89 24.97
N HIS A 278 -9.50 5.20 23.69
CA HIS A 278 -9.34 4.19 22.64
C HIS A 278 -8.08 3.33 22.86
N ILE A 279 -6.97 3.95 23.24
CA ILE A 279 -5.70 3.26 23.52
C ILE A 279 -5.82 2.37 24.76
N ALA A 280 -6.44 2.88 25.84
CA ALA A 280 -6.58 2.14 27.10
C ALA A 280 -7.50 0.93 26.97
N ASN A 281 -8.54 1.01 26.14
CA ASN A 281 -9.50 -0.08 25.92
C ASN A 281 -9.09 -1.02 24.76
N GLY A 282 -7.92 -0.83 24.15
CA GLY A 282 -7.44 -1.70 23.07
C GLY A 282 -8.22 -1.59 21.76
N TYR A 283 -8.93 -0.49 21.51
CA TYR A 283 -9.62 -0.25 20.23
C TYR A 283 -8.66 0.04 19.07
N SER A 284 -7.39 0.26 19.37
CA SER A 284 -6.31 0.52 18.41
C SER A 284 -5.21 -0.54 18.55
N SER A 285 -5.55 -1.80 18.22
CA SER A 285 -4.65 -2.95 18.37
C SER A 285 -3.31 -2.81 17.65
N TRP A 286 -3.27 -2.00 16.59
CA TRP A 286 -2.06 -1.70 15.82
C TRP A 286 -0.95 -1.04 16.63
N ILE A 287 -1.30 -0.38 17.74
CA ILE A 287 -0.36 0.31 18.62
C ILE A 287 0.47 -0.68 19.45
N ASP A 288 -0.07 -1.87 19.70
CA ASP A 288 0.58 -2.91 20.48
C ASP A 288 1.39 -3.89 19.57
N PHE A 289 1.36 -3.70 18.25
CA PHE A 289 2.18 -4.45 17.29
C PHE A 289 3.62 -3.91 17.28
N GLU A 290 4.58 -4.76 17.64
CA GLU A 290 6.01 -4.45 17.66
C GLU A 290 6.78 -5.70 17.22
N VAL A 291 7.73 -5.54 16.29
CA VAL A 291 8.66 -6.64 15.93
C VAL A 291 9.85 -6.66 16.87
N ASP A 292 10.39 -5.49 17.21
CA ASP A 292 11.58 -5.35 18.04
C ASP A 292 11.25 -5.26 19.54
N SER A 293 11.86 -6.15 20.33
CA SER A 293 11.78 -6.10 21.78
C SER A 293 12.87 -5.18 22.38
N GLY A 294 12.56 -4.52 23.50
CA GLY A 294 13.54 -3.73 24.25
C GLY A 294 13.75 -2.30 23.74
N ILE A 295 13.02 -1.86 22.73
CA ILE A 295 12.96 -0.46 22.29
C ILE A 295 11.72 0.26 22.83
N ARG A 296 11.68 1.58 22.65
CA ARG A 296 10.53 2.40 23.01
C ARG A 296 9.33 2.01 22.14
N THR A 297 8.18 1.71 22.74
CA THR A 297 6.98 1.28 22.01
C THR A 297 6.21 2.44 21.36
N LYS A 298 5.50 2.18 20.26
CA LYS A 298 4.58 3.12 19.59
C LYS A 298 3.58 3.72 20.58
N LYS A 299 3.04 2.87 21.46
CA LYS A 299 2.14 3.27 22.56
C LYS A 299 2.74 4.35 23.45
N SER A 300 3.97 4.14 23.91
CA SER A 300 4.66 5.10 24.78
C SER A 300 5.02 6.40 24.04
N VAL A 301 5.33 6.32 22.74
CA VAL A 301 5.59 7.49 21.88
C VAL A 301 4.33 8.35 21.74
N LEU A 302 3.19 7.72 21.45
CA LEU A 302 1.92 8.41 21.28
C LEU A 302 1.41 9.01 22.58
N LEU A 303 1.43 8.25 23.69
CA LEU A 303 0.93 8.73 24.98
C LEU A 303 1.72 9.93 25.51
N GLU A 304 3.05 9.96 25.34
CA GLU A 304 3.86 11.12 25.72
C GLU A 304 3.48 12.37 24.92
N GLU A 305 3.31 12.24 23.60
CA GLU A 305 2.93 13.36 22.75
C GLU A 305 1.49 13.84 23.05
N ILE A 306 0.55 12.90 23.21
CA ILE A 306 -0.83 13.19 23.60
C ILE A 306 -0.87 13.96 24.91
N PHE A 307 -0.12 13.51 25.93
CA PHE A 307 -0.04 14.21 27.22
C PHE A 307 0.50 15.64 27.05
N THR A 308 1.56 15.81 26.26
CA THR A 308 2.19 17.10 25.99
C THR A 308 1.21 18.06 25.31
N GLN A 309 0.54 17.63 24.23
CA GLN A 309 -0.37 18.49 23.49
C GLN A 309 -1.68 18.74 24.23
N LYS A 310 -2.19 17.76 24.98
CA LYS A 310 -3.34 17.94 25.89
C LYS A 310 -3.06 19.00 26.96
N THR A 311 -1.85 19.01 27.52
CA THR A 311 -1.44 20.03 28.49
C THR A 311 -1.42 21.42 27.86
N ARG A 312 -0.89 21.54 26.63
CA ARG A 312 -0.90 22.80 25.87
C ARG A 312 -2.31 23.26 25.54
N ALA A 313 -3.18 22.36 25.09
CA ALA A 313 -4.58 22.63 24.81
C ALA A 313 -5.31 23.14 26.07
N LEU A 314 -5.13 22.50 27.23
CA LEU A 314 -5.71 22.95 28.50
C LEU A 314 -5.20 24.33 28.94
N ALA A 315 -3.91 24.61 28.74
CA ALA A 315 -3.35 25.93 29.02
C ALA A 315 -3.96 27.00 28.11
N TYR A 316 -4.15 26.68 26.82
CA TYR A 316 -4.79 27.57 25.86
C TYR A 316 -6.26 27.83 26.21
N GLU A 317 -7.04 26.77 26.51
CA GLU A 317 -8.44 26.87 26.94
C GLU A 317 -8.63 27.73 28.20
N ARG A 318 -7.71 27.64 29.16
CA ARG A 318 -7.84 28.34 30.46
C ARG A 318 -7.27 29.76 30.45
N ASN A 319 -6.14 29.97 29.80
CA ASN A 319 -5.35 31.19 29.93
C ASN A 319 -5.34 32.04 28.65
N GLY A 320 -5.95 31.57 27.56
CA GLY A 320 -6.13 32.31 26.32
C GLY A 320 -4.86 32.58 25.50
N ILE A 321 -3.65 32.52 26.07
CA ILE A 321 -2.38 32.84 25.38
C ILE A 321 -1.20 32.11 26.06
N ILE A 322 -0.52 31.22 25.33
CA ILE A 322 0.95 31.16 25.35
C ILE A 322 1.35 31.15 23.87
N PRO A 323 1.90 32.24 23.30
CA PRO A 323 2.46 32.17 21.97
C PRO A 323 3.63 31.20 22.07
N ALA A 324 3.68 30.19 21.20
CA ALA A 324 4.88 29.37 21.09
C ALA A 324 6.04 30.32 20.80
N ALA A 325 6.94 30.51 21.78
CA ALA A 325 8.24 31.08 21.49
C ALA A 325 8.84 30.19 20.40
N ALA A 326 9.16 30.80 19.26
CA ALA A 326 9.75 30.13 18.11
C ALA A 326 10.97 29.32 18.57
N VAL A 327 10.89 28.00 18.45
CA VAL A 327 12.02 27.07 18.58
C VAL A 327 12.18 26.36 17.26
#